data_AF-A0A101IQQ1-F1
#
_entry.id   AF-A0A101IQQ1-F1
#
_cell.length_a   1.000
_cell.length_b   1.000
_cell.length_c   1.000
_cell.angle_alpha   90.00
_cell.angle_beta   90.00
_cell.angle_gamma   90.00
#
_symmetry.space_group_name_H-M   'P 1'
#
loop_
_entity.id
_entity.type
_entity.pdbx_description
1 polymer ?
#
loop_
_entity_poly.entity_id
_entity_poly.type
_entity_poly.pdbx_seq_one_letter_code
_entity_poly.pdbx_strand_id
1 'polypeptide(L)'
;KRTGIEAMGMTNDCNIYYGSVSLVAEGYDPVFATLPSQTSPDYGRPFARVLKDAGYDFLKVDSLLAFSPAEVAVNDSKSGEVHHFGSLNADVLLESFGVL
;
A
#
# COMPACT_ATOMS: atom_id res chain seq x y z
N LYS A 1 2.50 -15.81 -20.68
CA LYS A 1 3.24 -14.55 -20.40
C LYS A 1 2.24 -13.58 -19.79
N ARG A 2 2.62 -12.83 -18.75
CA ARG A 2 1.75 -11.80 -18.18
C ARG A 2 1.57 -10.64 -19.14
N THR A 3 0.39 -10.02 -19.11
CA THR A 3 0.11 -8.76 -19.80
C THR A 3 0.79 -7.58 -19.09
N GLY A 4 0.89 -6.43 -19.76
CA GLY A 4 1.43 -5.21 -19.14
C GLY A 4 0.63 -4.77 -17.91
N ILE A 5 -0.70 -4.94 -17.94
CA ILE A 5 -1.58 -4.60 -16.81
C ILE A 5 -1.35 -5.52 -15.61
N GLU A 6 -1.21 -6.83 -15.85
CA GLU A 6 -0.90 -7.79 -14.79
C GLU A 6 0.48 -7.54 -14.18
N ALA A 7 1.49 -7.21 -15.00
CA ALA A 7 2.82 -6.88 -14.51
C ALA A 7 2.82 -5.61 -13.64
N MET A 8 2.12 -4.56 -14.09
CA MET A 8 1.98 -3.30 -13.36
C MET A 8 1.21 -3.48 -12.03
N GLY A 9 0.11 -4.24 -12.05
CA GLY A 9 -0.63 -4.55 -10.83
C GLY A 9 0.25 -5.27 -9.81
N MET A 10 1.03 -6.25 -10.26
CA MET A 10 1.96 -6.97 -9.40
C MET A 10 3.04 -6.09 -8.80
N THR A 11 3.65 -5.20 -9.59
CA THR A 11 4.69 -4.30 -9.07
C THR A 11 4.12 -3.32 -8.05
N ASN A 12 2.87 -2.89 -8.22
CA ASN A 12 2.18 -2.06 -7.23
C ASN A 12 1.85 -2.87 -5.96
N ASP A 13 1.38 -4.10 -6.11
CA ASP A 13 1.04 -4.99 -5.00
C ASP A 13 2.24 -5.24 -4.06
N CYS A 14 3.47 -5.26 -4.59
CA CYS A 14 4.69 -5.30 -3.77
C CYS A 14 4.76 -4.16 -2.74
N ASN A 15 4.40 -2.94 -3.13
CA ASN A 15 4.41 -1.78 -2.24
C ASN A 15 3.15 -1.76 -1.35
N ILE A 16 1.98 -1.95 -1.96
CA ILE A 16 0.67 -1.87 -1.30
C ILE A 16 0.55 -2.90 -0.18
N TYR A 17 0.99 -4.14 -0.42
CA TYR A 17 0.77 -5.25 0.50
C TYR A 17 2.03 -5.71 1.23
N TYR A 18 3.23 -5.30 0.81
CA TYR A 18 4.47 -5.71 1.46
C TYR A 18 5.58 -4.65 1.50
N GLY A 19 5.25 -3.38 1.22
CA GLY A 19 6.17 -2.27 1.32
C GLY A 19 6.27 -1.76 2.76
N SER A 20 7.47 -1.78 3.33
CA SER A 20 7.78 -1.20 4.64
C SER A 20 8.57 0.09 4.46
N VAL A 21 8.10 1.19 5.05
CA VAL A 21 8.77 2.50 5.01
C VAL A 21 9.14 2.95 6.41
N SER A 22 10.35 3.48 6.58
CA SER A 22 10.77 4.16 7.80
C SER A 22 11.00 5.65 7.52
N LEU A 23 10.33 6.52 8.27
CA LEU A 23 10.39 7.97 8.15
C LEU A 23 10.94 8.58 9.44
N VAL A 24 11.53 9.76 9.30
CA VAL A 24 11.86 10.64 10.43
C VAL A 24 11.06 11.93 10.25
N ALA A 25 10.31 12.32 11.28
CA ALA A 25 9.46 13.50 11.26
C ALA A 25 9.75 14.40 12.48
N GLU A 26 9.48 15.69 12.36
CA GLU A 26 9.65 16.66 13.45
C GLU A 26 8.36 16.83 14.28
N GLY A 27 8.04 15.84 15.10
CA GLY A 27 6.80 15.79 15.87
C GLY A 27 5.78 14.80 15.30
N TYR A 28 4.99 14.22 16.19
CA TYR A 28 3.83 13.41 15.83
C TYR A 28 2.74 14.22 15.10
N ASP A 29 2.20 13.66 14.01
CA ASP A 29 1.01 14.14 13.32
C ASP A 29 0.03 12.96 13.13
N PRO A 30 -1.26 13.09 13.54
CA PRO A 30 -2.27 12.06 13.33
C PRO A 30 -2.43 11.60 11.88
N VAL A 31 -2.04 12.40 10.89
CA VAL A 31 -2.06 12.02 9.46
C VAL A 31 -1.20 10.79 9.19
N PHE A 32 -0.21 10.48 10.02
CA PHE A 32 0.63 9.29 9.84
C PHE A 32 -0.19 8.00 9.88
N ALA A 33 -1.28 7.97 10.65
CA ALA A 33 -2.19 6.83 10.70
C ALA A 33 -2.96 6.59 9.39
N THR A 34 -3.03 7.59 8.50
CA THR A 34 -3.69 7.48 7.19
C THR A 34 -2.73 7.15 6.06
N LEU A 35 -1.42 7.02 6.34
CA LEU A 35 -0.41 6.71 5.31
C LEU A 35 -0.48 5.27 4.80
N PRO A 36 -0.75 4.22 5.61
CA PRO A 36 -0.77 2.85 5.12
C PRO A 36 -1.91 2.58 4.13
N SER A 37 -1.64 1.70 3.16
CA SER A 37 -2.57 1.31 2.09
C SER A 37 -3.87 0.70 2.59
N GLN A 38 -3.84 0.04 3.74
CA GLN A 38 -5.01 -0.58 4.39
C GLN A 38 -6.12 0.42 4.76
N THR A 39 -5.82 1.73 4.73
CA THR A 39 -6.81 2.78 5.00
C THR A 39 -7.69 3.11 3.80
N SER A 40 -7.35 2.61 2.62
CA SER A 40 -8.17 2.76 1.42
C SER A 40 -9.35 1.77 1.40
N PRO A 41 -10.56 2.19 0.97
CA PRO A 41 -11.69 1.29 0.72
C PRO A 41 -11.45 0.25 -0.38
N ASP A 42 -10.47 0.46 -1.27
CA ASP A 42 -10.16 -0.50 -2.35
C ASP A 42 -9.19 -1.61 -1.91
N TYR A 43 -8.69 -1.57 -0.66
CA TYR A 43 -7.71 -2.50 -0.13
C TYR A 43 -8.22 -3.93 0.02
N GLY A 44 -7.32 -4.91 -0.15
CA GLY A 44 -7.56 -6.32 0.18
C GLY A 44 -7.69 -7.24 -1.03
N ARG A 45 -7.40 -6.76 -2.23
CA ARG A 45 -7.40 -7.55 -3.47
C ARG A 45 -6.32 -7.06 -4.44
N PRO A 46 -5.77 -7.92 -5.32
CA PRO A 46 -4.69 -7.53 -6.23
C PRO A 46 -5.03 -6.29 -7.07
N PHE A 47 -4.09 -5.36 -7.22
CA PHE A 47 -4.29 -4.07 -7.86
C PHE A 47 -4.78 -4.20 -9.31
N ALA A 48 -4.36 -5.24 -10.02
CA ALA A 48 -4.85 -5.53 -11.37
C ALA A 48 -6.38 -5.75 -11.41
N ARG A 49 -6.98 -6.32 -10.35
CA ARG A 49 -8.44 -6.48 -10.24
C ARG A 49 -9.12 -5.16 -9.92
N VAL A 50 -8.56 -4.38 -9.00
CA VAL A 50 -9.05 -3.03 -8.67
C VAL A 50 -9.11 -2.17 -9.94
N LEU A 51 -8.01 -2.14 -10.70
CA LEU A 51 -7.93 -1.36 -11.93
C LEU A 51 -8.89 -1.86 -13.01
N LYS A 52 -9.09 -3.18 -13.12
CA LYS A 52 -10.08 -3.77 -14.04
C LYS A 52 -11.49 -3.33 -13.68
N ASP A 53 -11.86 -3.34 -12.40
CA ASP A 53 -13.19 -2.93 -11.92
C ASP A 53 -13.41 -1.42 -12.08
N ALA A 54 -12.34 -0.63 -12.01
CA ALA A 54 -12.32 0.79 -12.38
C ALA A 54 -12.43 1.04 -13.90
N GLY A 55 -12.51 -0.01 -14.74
CA GLY A 55 -12.57 0.12 -16.19
C GLY A 55 -11.25 0.58 -16.81
N TYR A 56 -10.12 0.22 -16.18
CA TYR A 56 -8.76 0.64 -16.53
C TYR A 56 -8.52 2.14 -16.44
N ASP A 57 -9.33 2.84 -15.65
CA ASP A 57 -9.19 4.26 -15.36
C ASP A 57 -8.55 4.46 -13.98
N PHE A 58 -7.27 4.86 -13.98
CA PHE A 58 -6.50 5.12 -12.77
C PHE A 58 -7.09 6.22 -11.89
N LEU A 59 -7.82 7.18 -12.47
CA LEU A 59 -8.41 8.28 -11.70
C LEU A 59 -9.61 7.82 -10.87
N LYS A 60 -10.13 6.63 -11.13
CA LYS A 60 -11.23 6.01 -10.38
C LYS A 60 -10.74 5.10 -9.26
N VAL A 61 -9.45 4.78 -9.21
CA VAL A 61 -8.85 4.04 -8.09
C VAL A 61 -8.52 5.04 -6.99
N ASP A 62 -8.77 4.67 -5.74
CA ASP A 62 -8.35 5.51 -4.63
C ASP A 62 -6.83 5.76 -4.66
N SER A 63 -6.46 7.04 -4.62
CA SER A 63 -5.07 7.49 -4.55
C SER A 63 -4.30 6.92 -3.36
N LEU A 64 -4.98 6.71 -2.22
CA LEU A 64 -4.34 6.08 -1.06
C LEU A 64 -3.92 4.65 -1.39
N LEU A 65 -4.78 3.86 -2.06
CA LEU A 65 -4.38 2.51 -2.45
C LEU A 65 -3.21 2.54 -3.44
N ALA A 66 -3.26 3.43 -4.45
CA ALA A 66 -2.29 3.40 -5.53
C ALA A 66 -0.85 3.77 -5.10
N PHE A 67 -0.68 4.54 -4.02
CA PHE A 67 0.61 5.14 -3.67
C PHE A 67 1.07 4.88 -2.22
N SER A 68 0.22 4.29 -1.38
CA SER A 68 0.58 4.01 0.00
C SER A 68 1.34 2.68 0.18
N PRO A 69 2.29 2.63 1.13
CA PRO A 69 2.95 1.38 1.51
C PRO A 69 2.06 0.52 2.42
N ALA A 70 2.42 -0.74 2.61
CA ALA A 70 1.75 -1.65 3.53
C ALA A 70 1.88 -1.21 4.98
N GLU A 71 3.08 -0.76 5.38
CA GLU A 71 3.35 -0.26 6.72
C GLU A 71 4.34 0.92 6.73
N VAL A 72 4.24 1.72 7.78
CA VAL A 72 5.10 2.87 8.04
C VAL A 72 5.53 2.89 9.50
N ALA A 73 6.83 3.04 9.74
CA ALA A 73 7.39 3.41 11.04
C ALA A 73 7.85 4.88 10.99
N VAL A 74 7.33 5.72 11.87
CA VAL A 74 7.68 7.14 11.97
C VAL A 74 8.44 7.38 13.26
N ASN A 75 9.70 7.78 13.14
CA ASN A 75 10.54 8.24 14.24
C ASN A 75 10.34 9.75 14.44
N ASP A 76 9.76 10.13 15.57
CA ASP A 76 9.61 11.53 15.96
C ASP A 76 10.91 12.05 16.57
N SER A 77 11.59 12.96 15.85
CA SER A 77 12.86 13.54 16.27
C SER A 77 12.77 14.46 17.50
N LYS A 78 11.57 14.92 17.88
CA LYS A 78 11.35 15.79 19.04
C LYS A 78 11.12 14.99 20.32
N SER A 79 10.31 13.94 20.25
CA SER A 79 9.99 13.10 21.42
C SER A 79 10.92 11.89 21.57
N GLY A 80 11.53 11.43 20.48
CA GLY A 80 12.28 10.18 20.40
C GLY A 80 11.39 8.94 20.31
N GLU A 81 10.06 9.11 20.22
CA GLU A 81 9.12 8.00 20.07
C GLU A 81 9.11 7.48 18.63
N VAL A 82 8.82 6.18 18.49
CA VAL A 82 8.61 5.54 17.18
C VAL A 82 7.18 5.04 17.11
N HIS A 83 6.43 5.55 16.15
CA HIS A 83 5.04 5.17 15.89
C HIS A 83 4.99 4.23 14.68
N HIS A 84 4.31 3.10 14.81
CA HIS A 84 4.14 2.14 13.71
C HIS A 84 2.67 2.09 13.28
N PHE A 85 2.44 2.08 11.97
CA PHE A 85 1.13 2.05 11.34
C PHE A 85 1.11 1.06 10.19
N GLY A 86 -0.05 0.43 9.98
CA GLY A 86 -0.22 -0.52 8.89
C GLY A 86 0.20 -1.94 9.26
N SER A 87 0.23 -2.80 8.25
CA SER A 87 0.66 -4.19 8.38
C SER A 87 0.98 -4.79 7.03
N LEU A 88 1.87 -5.78 7.02
CA LEU A 88 2.14 -6.59 5.84
C LEU A 88 0.99 -7.58 5.59
N ASN A 89 0.67 -7.82 4.32
CA ASN A 89 -0.37 -8.74 3.89
C ASN A 89 0.17 -9.70 2.83
N ALA A 90 0.78 -10.79 3.31
CA ALA A 90 1.35 -11.81 2.45
C ALA A 90 0.28 -12.53 1.61
N ASP A 91 -0.93 -12.71 2.13
CA ASP A 91 -1.98 -13.47 1.45
C ASP A 91 -2.36 -12.83 0.10
N VAL A 92 -2.61 -11.52 0.08
CA VAL A 92 -2.95 -10.80 -1.16
C VAL A 92 -1.74 -10.69 -2.10
N LEU A 93 -0.53 -10.54 -1.55
CA LEU A 93 0.70 -10.50 -2.35
C LEU A 93 0.93 -11.83 -3.09
N LEU A 94 0.81 -12.94 -2.38
CA LEU A 94 0.99 -14.28 -2.94
C LEU A 94 -0.12 -14.64 -3.93
N GLU A 95 -1.36 -14.19 -3.68
CA GLU A 95 -2.44 -14.25 -4.66
C GLU A 95 -2.09 -13.47 -5.95
N SER A 96 -1.59 -12.23 -5.81
CA SER A 96 -1.13 -11.43 -6.95
C SER A 96 -0.03 -12.14 -7.73
N PHE A 97 0.91 -12.76 -7.02
CA PHE A 97 2.02 -13.52 -7.59
C PHE A 97 1.58 -14.83 -8.27
N GLY A 98 0.35 -15.29 -8.01
CA GLY A 98 -0.18 -16.55 -8.54
C GLY A 98 0.54 -17.76 -7.96
N VAL A 99 0.97 -17.66 -6.70
CA VAL A 99 1.66 -18.73 -5.96
C VAL A 99 0.87 -19.21 -4.73
N LEU A 100 -0.30 -18.62 -4.50
CA LEU A 100 -1.31 -19.08 -3.55
C LEU A 100 -2.40 -19.90 -4.28
#